data_AF-A0A0A9Z6E1-F1
#
_entry.id   AF-A0A0A9Z6E1-F1
#
_cell.length_a   1.000
_cell.length_b   1.000
_cell.length_c   1.000
_cell.angle_alpha   90.00
_cell.angle_beta   90.00
_cell.angle_gamma   90.00
#
_symmetry.space_group_name_H-M   'P 1'
#
loop_
_entity.id
_entity.type
_entity.pdbx_description
1 polymer ?
#
loop_
_entity_poly.entity_id
_entity_poly.type
_entity_poly.pdbx_seq_one_letter_code
_entity_poly.pdbx_strand_id
1 'polypeptide(L)'
;MEMSAKQFLPLCDLLFNIISLVVYFTDVVFDLTSSYALFQRGQREWGYIVLFFSCVSLVTSQIVSLKWFLAGAKLKTKFPLIIVHVFGLGILWRYFKLLLPVHLPSVKLEVRDLCVLRLVHAFAQSAPLLLVELHLLLNENLDQELRDLNVVSVCLSLFSVCWA
;
A
#
# COMPACT_ATOMS: atom_id res chain seq x y z
N MET A 1 14.52 31.59 -22.81
CA MET A 1 13.20 31.44 -22.17
C MET A 1 12.61 30.13 -22.68
N GLU A 2 13.07 29.01 -22.15
CA GLU A 2 12.54 27.69 -22.51
C GLU A 2 11.30 27.41 -21.70
N MET A 3 10.18 27.29 -22.42
CA MET A 3 8.86 26.95 -21.89
C MET A 3 8.94 25.53 -21.32
N SER A 4 8.84 25.40 -20.00
CA SER A 4 8.82 24.11 -19.31
C SER A 4 7.64 23.28 -19.81
N ALA A 5 7.92 22.33 -20.71
CA ALA A 5 6.93 21.39 -21.20
C ALA A 5 6.50 20.51 -20.02
N LYS A 6 5.28 20.73 -19.53
CA LYS A 6 4.58 19.78 -18.68
C LYS A 6 4.41 18.50 -19.51
N GLN A 7 5.28 17.52 -19.29
CA GLN A 7 5.17 16.21 -19.92
C GLN A 7 4.57 15.24 -18.91
N PHE A 8 3.61 14.44 -19.38
CA PHE A 8 3.13 13.30 -18.62
C PHE A 8 4.26 12.30 -18.41
N LEU A 9 4.10 11.50 -17.36
CA LEU A 9 4.96 10.35 -17.11
C LEU A 9 4.93 9.43 -18.36
N PRO A 10 6.06 8.80 -18.75
CA PRO A 10 6.04 7.78 -19.79
C PRO A 10 4.94 6.75 -19.51
N LEU A 11 4.26 6.28 -20.56
CA LEU A 11 3.07 5.43 -20.41
C LEU A 11 3.35 4.20 -19.51
N CYS A 12 4.51 3.57 -19.65
CA CYS A 12 4.90 2.42 -18.85
C CYS A 12 5.02 2.75 -17.36
N ASP A 13 5.67 3.87 -17.02
CA ASP A 13 5.83 4.33 -15.64
C ASP A 13 4.47 4.75 -15.04
N LEU A 14 3.58 5.34 -15.84
CA LEU A 14 2.22 5.67 -15.42
C LEU A 14 1.42 4.41 -15.10
N LEU A 15 1.41 3.43 -16.02
CA LEU A 15 0.72 2.16 -15.83
C LEU A 15 1.28 1.42 -14.61
N PHE A 16 2.60 1.42 -14.41
CA PHE A 16 3.23 0.84 -13.23
C PHE A 16 2.69 1.45 -11.93
N ASN A 17 2.56 2.79 -11.88
CA ASN A 17 2.04 3.49 -10.70
C ASN A 17 0.55 3.24 -10.49
N ILE A 18 -0.25 3.18 -11.56
CA ILE A 18 -1.69 2.86 -11.47
C ILE A 18 -1.89 1.45 -10.93
N ILE A 19 -1.17 0.46 -11.47
CA ILE A 19 -1.26 -0.93 -10.98
C ILE A 19 -0.81 -0.99 -9.52
N SER A 20 0.32 -0.36 -9.18
CA SER A 20 0.82 -0.33 -7.80
C SER A 20 -0.19 0.29 -6.82
N LEU A 21 -0.89 1.36 -7.22
CA LEU A 21 -1.94 1.99 -6.42
C LEU A 21 -3.13 1.03 -6.22
N VAL A 22 -3.59 0.39 -7.30
CA VAL A 22 -4.71 -0.55 -7.23
C VAL A 22 -4.35 -1.71 -6.31
N VAL A 23 -3.17 -2.29 -6.46
CA VAL A 23 -2.76 -3.45 -5.66
C VAL A 23 -2.57 -3.05 -4.20
N TYR A 24 -1.98 -1.89 -3.92
CA TYR A 24 -1.90 -1.35 -2.56
C TYR A 24 -3.30 -1.17 -1.93
N PHE A 25 -4.24 -0.63 -2.68
CA PHE A 25 -5.60 -0.45 -2.19
C PHE A 25 -6.29 -1.79 -1.93
N THR A 26 -6.15 -2.75 -2.84
CA THR A 26 -6.75 -4.09 -2.68
C THR A 26 -6.12 -4.84 -1.51
N ASP A 27 -4.79 -4.78 -1.34
CA ASP A 27 -4.08 -5.39 -0.20
C ASP A 27 -4.71 -4.93 1.12
N VAL A 28 -4.84 -3.61 1.31
CA VAL A 28 -5.41 -3.04 2.54
C VAL A 28 -6.87 -3.44 2.75
N VAL A 29 -7.69 -3.42 1.70
CA VAL A 29 -9.12 -3.75 1.82
C VAL A 29 -9.33 -5.24 2.13
N PHE A 30 -8.62 -6.12 1.42
CA PHE A 30 -8.77 -7.57 1.60
C PHE A 30 -8.23 -8.03 2.96
N ASP A 31 -7.09 -7.50 3.41
CA ASP A 31 -6.56 -7.76 4.75
C ASP A 31 -7.55 -7.41 5.86
N LEU A 32 -8.13 -6.19 5.80
CA LEU A 32 -9.09 -5.72 6.80
C LEU A 32 -10.37 -6.55 6.76
N THR A 33 -10.82 -6.93 5.56
CA THR A 33 -11.99 -7.79 5.39
C THR A 33 -11.72 -9.19 5.93
N SER A 34 -10.54 -9.76 5.66
CA SER A 34 -10.07 -11.06 6.16
C SER A 34 -9.99 -11.08 7.68
N SER A 35 -9.36 -10.06 8.29
CA SER A 35 -9.30 -9.89 9.74
C SER A 35 -10.69 -9.78 10.38
N TYR A 36 -11.58 -8.95 9.82
CA TYR A 36 -12.96 -8.83 10.29
C TYR A 36 -13.75 -10.15 10.17
N ALA A 37 -13.58 -10.85 9.05
CA ALA A 37 -14.21 -12.14 8.78
C ALA A 37 -13.75 -13.22 9.77
N LEU A 38 -12.47 -13.22 10.15
CA LEU A 38 -11.90 -14.11 11.18
C LEU A 38 -12.45 -13.80 12.58
N PHE A 39 -12.64 -12.53 12.93
CA PHE A 39 -13.24 -12.15 14.21
C PHE A 39 -14.69 -12.62 14.36
N GLN A 40 -15.49 -12.53 13.29
CA GLN A 40 -16.88 -13.02 13.33
C GLN A 40 -16.96 -14.53 13.55
N ARG A 41 -15.99 -15.29 13.03
CA ARG A 41 -15.95 -16.76 13.10
C ARG A 41 -15.26 -17.30 14.35
N GLY A 42 -14.89 -16.42 15.29
CA GLY A 42 -14.25 -16.81 16.54
C GLY A 42 -12.75 -17.11 16.44
N GLN A 43 -12.15 -17.02 15.25
CA GLN A 43 -10.70 -17.19 15.04
C GLN A 43 -9.92 -15.90 15.35
N ARG A 44 -10.04 -15.44 16.60
CA ARG A 44 -9.52 -14.13 17.02
C ARG A 44 -8.00 -14.02 16.95
N GLU A 45 -7.28 -15.09 17.27
CA GLU A 45 -5.80 -15.11 17.22
C GLU A 45 -5.29 -14.77 15.82
N TRP A 46 -5.82 -15.45 14.80
CA TRP A 46 -5.50 -15.18 13.40
C TRP A 46 -5.95 -13.79 12.96
N GLY A 47 -7.15 -13.36 13.37
CA GLY A 47 -7.65 -12.01 13.10
C GLY A 47 -6.72 -10.91 13.63
N TYR A 48 -6.18 -11.08 14.85
CA TYR A 48 -5.20 -10.15 15.43
C TYR A 48 -3.84 -10.18 14.72
N ILE A 49 -3.36 -11.36 14.32
CA ILE A 49 -2.11 -11.49 13.56
C ILE A 49 -2.22 -10.75 12.22
N VAL A 50 -3.31 -10.96 11.48
CA VAL A 50 -3.54 -10.26 10.21
C VAL A 50 -3.56 -8.75 10.44
N LEU A 51 -4.36 -8.29 11.40
CA LEU A 51 -4.49 -6.87 11.72
C LEU A 51 -3.14 -6.26 12.14
N PHE A 52 -2.33 -6.97 12.90
CA PHE A 52 -1.03 -6.51 13.37
C PHE A 52 -0.10 -6.20 12.19
N PHE A 53 0.08 -7.13 11.25
CA PHE A 53 0.96 -6.92 10.10
C PHE A 53 0.46 -5.79 9.19
N SER A 54 -0.86 -5.73 8.93
CA SER A 54 -1.45 -4.63 8.16
C SER A 54 -1.25 -3.27 8.85
N CYS A 55 -1.48 -3.17 10.16
CA CYS A 55 -1.25 -1.93 10.90
C CYS A 55 0.23 -1.52 10.94
N VAL A 56 1.15 -2.46 11.20
CA VAL A 56 2.59 -2.18 11.24
C VAL A 56 3.07 -1.67 9.88
N SER A 57 2.66 -2.32 8.79
CA SER A 57 3.00 -1.91 7.44
C SER A 57 2.45 -0.53 7.10
N LEU A 58 1.19 -0.25 7.40
CA LEU A 58 0.58 1.07 7.19
C LEU A 58 1.30 2.16 7.97
N VAL A 59 1.54 1.97 9.27
CA VAL A 59 2.22 2.95 10.13
C VAL A 59 3.65 3.19 9.65
N THR A 60 4.41 2.14 9.37
CA THR A 60 5.79 2.25 8.89
C THR A 60 5.84 3.01 7.56
N SER A 61 4.93 2.70 6.64
CA SER A 61 4.85 3.35 5.34
C SER A 61 4.48 4.84 5.47
N GLN A 62 3.57 5.19 6.39
CA GLN A 62 3.24 6.61 6.67
C GLN A 62 4.41 7.36 7.30
N ILE A 63 5.14 6.74 8.25
CA ILE A 63 6.30 7.37 8.90
C ILE A 63 7.40 7.64 7.88
N VAL A 64 7.76 6.63 7.07
CA VAL A 64 8.81 6.76 6.04
C VAL A 64 8.40 7.81 5.01
N SER A 65 7.15 7.74 4.52
CA SER A 65 6.61 8.69 3.55
C SER A 65 6.61 10.13 4.09
N LEU A 66 6.19 10.33 5.34
CA LEU A 66 6.20 11.63 6.01
C LEU A 66 7.63 12.17 6.17
N LYS A 67 8.58 11.34 6.59
CA LYS A 67 9.99 11.74 6.75
C LYS A 67 10.58 12.28 5.45
N TRP A 68 10.39 11.56 4.33
CA TRP A 68 10.86 12.03 3.02
C TRP A 68 10.16 13.31 2.58
N PHE A 69 8.86 13.45 2.89
CA PHE A 69 8.12 14.65 2.55
C PHE A 69 8.59 15.88 3.34
N LEU A 70 8.84 15.73 4.64
CA LEU A 70 9.30 16.81 5.52
C LEU A 70 10.73 17.28 5.19
N ALA A 71 11.58 16.38 4.67
CA ALA A 71 12.93 16.71 4.24
C ALA A 71 12.94 17.66 3.02
N GLY A 72 11.92 17.61 2.16
CA GLY A 72 11.84 18.44 0.94
C GLY A 72 10.87 19.64 1.02
N ALA A 73 10.01 19.72 2.04
CA ALA A 73 8.90 20.69 2.07
C ALA A 73 9.23 22.03 2.76
N LYS A 74 8.71 23.14 2.20
CA LYS A 74 8.70 24.47 2.84
C LYS A 74 7.72 24.49 4.02
N LEU A 75 7.99 25.25 5.08
CA LEU A 75 7.24 25.23 6.35
C LEU A 75 5.71 25.39 6.18
N LYS A 76 5.25 26.25 5.28
CA LYS A 76 3.81 26.52 5.03
C LYS A 76 3.05 25.36 4.39
N THR A 77 3.73 24.47 3.66
CA THR A 77 3.07 23.31 3.05
C THR A 77 3.01 22.12 4.02
N LYS A 78 3.77 22.14 5.14
CA LYS A 78 3.88 20.98 6.04
C LYS A 78 2.58 20.62 6.76
N PHE A 79 1.78 21.60 7.18
CA PHE A 79 0.59 21.35 8.02
C PHE A 79 -0.51 20.52 7.33
N PRO A 80 -1.02 20.88 6.14
CA PRO A 80 -2.02 20.05 5.45
C PRO A 80 -1.47 18.65 5.11
N LEU A 81 -0.17 18.55 4.84
CA LEU A 81 0.48 17.29 4.52
C LEU A 81 0.58 16.35 5.73
N ILE A 82 0.93 16.88 6.91
CA ILE A 82 0.92 16.10 8.15
C ILE A 82 -0.48 15.57 8.43
N ILE A 83 -1.52 16.39 8.23
CA ILE A 83 -2.91 15.96 8.39
C ILE A 83 -3.24 14.77 7.49
N VAL A 84 -2.87 14.84 6.20
CA VAL A 84 -3.10 13.74 5.25
C VAL A 84 -2.39 12.45 5.70
N HIS A 85 -1.19 12.53 6.25
CA HIS A 85 -0.47 11.37 6.81
C HIS A 85 -1.12 10.82 8.09
N VAL A 86 -1.63 11.69 8.98
CA VAL A 86 -2.34 11.29 10.20
C VAL A 86 -3.63 10.53 9.86
N PHE A 87 -4.32 10.91 8.78
CA PHE A 87 -5.49 10.19 8.27
C PHE A 87 -5.15 8.94 7.44
N GLY A 88 -3.86 8.57 7.30
CA GLY A 88 -3.45 7.41 6.51
C GLY A 88 -3.56 7.61 4.98
N LEU A 89 -3.86 8.82 4.51
CA LEU A 89 -4.04 9.14 3.10
C LEU A 89 -2.74 9.59 2.41
N GLY A 90 -1.61 9.61 3.13
CA GLY A 90 -0.33 10.12 2.62
C GLY A 90 0.20 9.39 1.38
N ILE A 91 0.06 8.08 1.33
CA ILE A 91 0.49 7.25 0.18
C ILE A 91 -0.41 7.51 -1.02
N LEU A 92 -1.73 7.54 -0.81
CA LEU A 92 -2.71 7.87 -1.87
C LEU A 92 -2.44 9.26 -2.44
N TRP A 93 -2.15 10.24 -1.59
CA TRP A 93 -1.78 11.58 -2.01
C TRP A 93 -0.54 11.60 -2.92
N ARG A 94 0.49 10.80 -2.62
CA ARG A 94 1.68 10.69 -3.48
C ARG A 94 1.34 10.10 -4.86
N TYR A 95 0.49 9.07 -4.92
CA TYR A 95 0.02 8.53 -6.20
C TYR A 95 -0.82 9.56 -6.98
N PHE A 96 -1.77 10.25 -6.34
CA PHE A 96 -2.59 11.28 -6.99
C PHE A 96 -1.75 12.44 -7.53
N LYS A 97 -0.70 12.85 -6.80
CA LYS A 97 0.24 13.89 -7.26
C LYS A 97 0.91 13.53 -8.59
N LEU A 98 1.15 12.24 -8.85
CA LEU A 98 1.74 11.76 -10.11
C LEU A 98 0.75 11.69 -11.28
N LEU A 99 -0.55 11.69 -11.01
CA LEU A 99 -1.58 11.76 -12.05
C LEU A 99 -1.77 13.19 -12.58
N LEU A 100 -1.24 14.20 -11.88
CA LEU A 100 -1.26 15.60 -12.30
C LEU A 100 0.02 15.97 -13.06
N PRO A 101 -0.05 16.89 -14.05
CA PRO A 101 1.12 17.30 -14.82
C PRO A 101 2.11 18.11 -13.97
N VAL A 102 3.28 17.52 -13.66
CA VAL A 102 4.35 18.07 -12.80
C VAL A 102 5.72 18.01 -13.51
N HIS A 103 6.69 18.81 -13.06
CA HIS A 103 8.06 18.84 -13.59
C HIS A 103 8.80 17.49 -13.45
N LEU A 104 9.36 17.00 -14.57
CA LEU A 104 10.02 15.69 -14.73
C LEU A 104 11.08 15.30 -13.67
N PRO A 105 11.98 16.18 -13.18
CA PRO A 105 13.03 15.77 -12.23
C PRO A 105 12.48 15.37 -10.87
N SER A 106 11.47 16.09 -10.38
CA SER A 106 10.80 15.79 -9.12
C SER A 106 9.97 14.51 -9.22
N VAL A 107 9.46 14.20 -10.41
CA VAL A 107 8.62 13.03 -10.63
C VAL A 107 9.41 11.73 -10.50
N LYS A 108 10.64 11.65 -11.03
CA LYS A 108 11.49 10.45 -10.87
C LYS A 108 11.80 10.13 -9.40
N LEU A 109 12.01 11.17 -8.58
CA LEU A 109 12.24 11.00 -7.14
C LEU A 109 10.99 10.48 -6.43
N GLU A 110 9.82 11.01 -6.77
CA GLU A 110 8.55 10.56 -6.18
C GLU A 110 8.21 9.12 -6.58
N VAL A 111 8.43 8.73 -7.85
CA VAL A 111 8.25 7.34 -8.31
C VAL A 111 9.20 6.41 -7.55
N ARG A 112 10.48 6.78 -7.41
CA ARG A 112 11.45 6.00 -6.63
C ARG A 112 11.00 5.84 -5.18
N ASP A 113 10.59 6.92 -4.52
CA ASP A 113 10.12 6.88 -3.14
C ASP A 113 8.87 5.97 -3.01
N LEU A 114 7.94 6.03 -3.97
CA LEU A 114 6.77 5.14 -4.03
C LEU A 114 7.15 3.68 -4.24
N CYS A 115 8.14 3.38 -5.10
CA CYS A 115 8.64 2.01 -5.26
C CYS A 115 9.21 1.49 -3.92
N VAL A 116 9.97 2.30 -3.18
CA VAL A 116 10.49 1.87 -1.88
C VAL A 116 9.35 1.69 -0.86
N LEU A 117 8.34 2.56 -0.85
CA LEU A 117 7.15 2.36 -0.01
C LEU A 117 6.40 1.08 -0.37
N ARG A 118 6.31 0.76 -1.66
CA ARG A 118 5.68 -0.47 -2.14
C ARG A 118 6.46 -1.70 -1.70
N LEU A 119 7.79 -1.65 -1.78
CA LEU A 119 8.68 -2.69 -1.28
C LEU A 119 8.52 -2.90 0.23
N VAL A 120 8.51 -1.81 1.00
CA VAL A 120 8.27 -1.87 2.46
C VAL A 120 6.93 -2.53 2.75
N HIS A 121 5.87 -2.13 2.04
CA HIS A 121 4.54 -2.68 2.26
C HIS A 121 4.45 -4.17 1.90
N ALA A 122 5.02 -4.56 0.76
CA ALA A 122 5.04 -5.95 0.30
C ALA A 122 5.76 -6.88 1.29
N PHE A 123 6.89 -6.46 1.85
CA PHE A 123 7.64 -7.30 2.79
C PHE A 123 7.16 -7.20 4.24
N ALA A 124 6.65 -6.04 4.68
CA ALA A 124 6.16 -5.86 6.04
C ALA A 124 4.74 -6.41 6.27
N GLN A 125 3.94 -6.53 5.20
CA GLN A 125 2.58 -7.07 5.25
C GLN A 125 2.39 -8.22 4.27
N SER A 126 2.49 -8.01 2.96
CA SER A 126 2.04 -9.02 1.99
C SER A 126 2.79 -10.35 2.12
N ALA A 127 4.10 -10.34 2.39
CA ALA A 127 4.89 -11.55 2.61
C ALA A 127 4.50 -12.32 3.89
N PRO A 128 4.44 -11.71 5.10
CA PRO A 128 3.99 -12.42 6.29
C PRO A 128 2.53 -12.84 6.21
N LEU A 129 1.65 -12.01 5.63
CA LEU A 129 0.24 -12.37 5.47
C LEU A 129 0.06 -13.50 4.47
N LEU A 130 0.81 -13.53 3.36
CA LEU A 130 0.82 -14.67 2.44
C LEU A 130 1.08 -15.99 3.18
N LEU A 131 2.04 -16.01 4.12
CA LEU A 131 2.34 -17.21 4.90
C LEU A 131 1.21 -17.58 5.86
N VAL A 132 0.64 -16.60 6.56
CA VAL A 132 -0.48 -16.80 7.51
C VAL A 132 -1.73 -17.29 6.76
N GLU A 133 -2.09 -16.63 5.68
CA GLU A 133 -3.27 -16.90 4.87
C GLU A 133 -3.18 -18.26 4.15
N LEU A 134 -1.99 -18.60 3.64
CA LEU A 134 -1.72 -19.93 3.09
C LEU A 134 -1.81 -21.01 4.19
N HIS A 135 -1.31 -20.74 5.39
CA HIS A 135 -1.44 -21.66 6.51
C HIS A 135 -2.91 -21.91 6.87
N LEU A 136 -3.72 -20.85 6.97
CA LEU A 136 -5.16 -20.92 7.19
C LEU A 136 -5.86 -21.73 6.10
N LEU A 137 -5.50 -21.51 4.83
CA LEU A 137 -6.09 -22.21 3.69
C LEU A 137 -5.82 -23.72 3.70
N LEU A 138 -4.63 -24.12 4.17
CA LEU A 138 -4.16 -25.50 4.12
C LEU A 138 -4.51 -26.32 5.37
N ASN A 139 -4.56 -25.69 6.55
CA ASN A 139 -4.66 -26.41 7.82
C ASN A 139 -5.97 -26.16 8.58
N GLU A 140 -6.67 -25.06 8.31
CA GLU A 140 -7.91 -24.74 9.00
C GLU A 140 -9.13 -25.11 8.16
N ASN A 141 -10.19 -25.61 8.83
CA ASN A 141 -11.48 -25.83 8.20
C ASN A 141 -12.25 -24.52 8.12
N LEU A 142 -11.98 -23.75 7.09
CA LEU A 142 -12.69 -22.50 6.78
C LEU A 142 -14.03 -22.84 6.10
N ASP A 143 -15.07 -22.08 6.46
CA ASP A 143 -16.31 -22.06 5.69
C ASP A 143 -16.08 -21.53 4.28
N GLN A 144 -16.99 -21.85 3.34
CA GLN A 144 -16.80 -21.57 1.93
C GLN A 144 -16.57 -20.08 1.64
N GLU A 145 -17.31 -19.18 2.30
CA GLU A 145 -17.16 -17.73 2.10
C GLU A 145 -15.80 -17.21 2.57
N LEU A 146 -15.33 -17.65 3.74
CA LEU A 146 -14.00 -17.27 4.23
C LEU A 146 -12.89 -17.88 3.38
N ARG A 147 -13.10 -19.11 2.90
CA ARG A 147 -12.15 -19.77 2.01
C ARG A 147 -11.99 -19.01 0.69
N ASP A 148 -13.10 -18.58 0.09
CA ASP A 148 -13.06 -17.81 -1.16
C ASP A 148 -12.39 -16.45 -0.95
N LEU A 149 -12.69 -15.76 0.15
CA LEU A 149 -12.01 -14.52 0.54
C LEU A 149 -10.50 -14.73 0.73
N ASN A 150 -10.12 -15.78 1.46
CA ASN A 150 -8.73 -16.11 1.76
C ASN A 150 -7.95 -16.47 0.47
N VAL A 151 -8.54 -17.21 -0.46
CA VAL A 151 -7.92 -17.49 -1.77
C VAL A 151 -7.60 -16.20 -2.52
N VAL A 152 -8.55 -15.26 -2.58
CA VAL A 152 -8.31 -13.97 -3.24
C VAL A 152 -7.21 -13.19 -2.53
N SER A 153 -7.22 -13.17 -1.20
CA SER A 153 -6.20 -12.48 -0.39
C SER A 153 -4.80 -13.07 -0.60
N VAL A 154 -4.66 -14.40 -0.62
CA VAL A 154 -3.40 -15.11 -0.95
C VAL A 154 -2.91 -14.74 -2.35
N CYS A 155 -3.79 -14.74 -3.35
CA CYS A 155 -3.43 -14.38 -4.73
C CYS A 155 -2.96 -12.92 -4.83
N LEU A 156 -3.65 -11.99 -4.16
CA LEU A 156 -3.29 -10.58 -4.13
C LEU A 156 -1.97 -10.35 -3.39
N SER A 157 -1.78 -10.99 -2.24
CA SER A 157 -0.54 -10.93 -1.47
C SER A 157 0.66 -11.48 -2.26
N LEU A 158 0.49 -12.60 -2.96
CA LEU A 158 1.52 -13.15 -3.84
C LEU A 158 1.83 -12.19 -4.99
N PHE A 159 0.80 -11.66 -5.66
CA PHE A 159 0.98 -10.69 -6.73
C PHE A 159 1.70 -9.43 -6.22
N SER A 160 1.32 -8.93 -5.05
CA SER A 160 1.91 -7.78 -4.38
C SER A 160 3.42 -7.96 -4.15
N VAL A 161 3.82 -9.13 -3.62
CA VAL A 161 5.24 -9.47 -3.39
C VAL A 161 6.01 -9.60 -4.70
N CYS A 162 5.43 -10.20 -5.73
CA CYS A 162 6.09 -10.32 -7.04
C CYS A 162 6.18 -9.00 -7.81
N TRP A 163 5.25 -8.08 -7.56
CA TRP A 163 5.15 -6.79 -8.24
C TRP A 163 6.07 -5.72 -7.65
N ALA A 164 6.33 -5.80 -6.34
CA ALA A 164 7.14 -4.84 -5.59
C ALA A 164 8.64 -4.97 -5.90
#